data_AF-E3FR45-F1
#
_entry.id   AF-E3FR45-F1
#
_cell.length_a   1.000
_cell.length_b   1.000
_cell.length_c   1.000
_cell.angle_alpha   90.00
_cell.angle_beta   90.00
_cell.angle_gamma   90.00
#
_symmetry.space_group_name_H-M   'P 1'
#
loop_
_entity.id
_entity.type
_entity.pdbx_description
1 polymer ?
#
loop_
_entity_poly.entity_id
_entity_poly.type
_entity_poly.pdbx_seq_one_letter_code
_entity_poly.pdbx_strand_id
1 'polypeptide(L)'
;MLPRERSTRIQCVARRAAPFIGAPDVRQERSTMKTSSMGYSPSLRSRGAGMLVAFVLAGSTAAHAGGSLLACPMGMGQMSFTPALTGTPQDASAATVIHYGTCWARRSMVRISATASSVDPFLGATCGTASTHVPQQLTLTWDNGETSLLTLVYEGTETRGTTTVVTFRGPVVEGRFKGTLATQAWAYSTPDMLSSCLAVGGLARTSALVGLSID
;
A
#
# COMPACT_ATOMS: atom_id res chain seq x y z
N MET A 1 -41.40 -37.33 -7.61
CA MET A 1 -41.12 -36.80 -6.26
C MET A 1 -40.21 -35.60 -6.42
N LEU A 2 -40.72 -34.38 -6.26
CA LEU A 2 -39.96 -33.13 -6.36
C LEU A 2 -39.74 -32.58 -4.94
N PRO A 3 -38.52 -32.15 -4.56
CA PRO A 3 -38.27 -31.63 -3.23
C PRO A 3 -38.74 -30.17 -3.10
N ARG A 4 -39.25 -29.88 -1.91
CA ARG A 4 -39.99 -28.69 -1.49
C ARG A 4 -39.01 -27.62 -1.00
N GLU A 5 -38.92 -26.48 -1.70
CA GLU A 5 -38.12 -25.32 -1.29
C GLU A 5 -38.62 -24.75 0.05
N ARG A 6 -37.73 -24.65 1.04
CA ARG A 6 -37.97 -23.93 2.31
C ARG A 6 -37.47 -22.49 2.19
N SER A 7 -38.40 -21.58 2.00
CA SER A 7 -38.19 -20.13 2.10
C SER A 7 -37.86 -19.75 3.55
N THR A 8 -36.65 -19.25 3.79
CA THR A 8 -36.21 -18.76 5.10
C THR A 8 -36.26 -17.23 5.05
N ARG A 9 -37.28 -16.63 5.71
CA ARG A 9 -37.39 -15.18 5.88
C ARG A 9 -36.40 -14.71 6.94
N ILE A 10 -35.43 -13.90 6.54
CA ILE A 10 -34.56 -13.17 7.45
C ILE A 10 -35.27 -11.86 7.82
N GLN A 11 -35.54 -11.66 9.10
CA GLN A 11 -36.08 -10.41 9.66
C GLN A 11 -34.94 -9.40 9.85
N CYS A 12 -34.99 -8.28 9.12
CA CYS A 12 -34.14 -7.12 9.38
C CYS A 12 -34.67 -6.34 10.60
N VAL A 13 -33.87 -6.28 11.65
CA VAL A 13 -34.12 -5.42 12.83
C VAL A 13 -33.54 -4.03 12.55
N ALA A 14 -34.41 -3.04 12.44
CA ALA A 14 -34.04 -1.64 12.30
C ALA A 14 -33.46 -1.09 13.62
N ARG A 15 -32.17 -0.73 13.64
CA ARG A 15 -31.56 0.05 14.74
C ARG A 15 -31.76 1.54 14.49
N ARG A 16 -32.37 2.22 15.47
CA ARG A 16 -32.54 3.68 15.51
C ARG A 16 -31.18 4.37 15.69
N ALA A 17 -30.91 5.37 14.85
CA ALA A 17 -29.78 6.28 14.98
C ALA A 17 -30.02 7.30 16.11
N ALA A 18 -29.01 7.55 16.94
CA ALA A 18 -28.97 8.64 17.90
C ALA A 18 -28.30 9.88 17.28
N PRO A 19 -28.72 11.11 17.64
CA PRO A 19 -28.10 12.34 17.14
C PRO A 19 -26.77 12.61 17.87
N PHE A 20 -25.68 12.79 17.12
CA PHE A 20 -24.39 13.22 17.63
C PHE A 20 -24.32 14.76 17.65
N ILE A 21 -24.08 15.31 18.83
CA ILE A 21 -23.99 16.73 19.15
C ILE A 21 -22.51 17.13 19.15
N GLY A 22 -22.18 18.26 18.53
CA GLY A 22 -21.04 19.11 18.90
C GLY A 22 -19.77 18.96 18.05
N ALA A 23 -19.52 19.94 17.18
CA ALA A 23 -18.20 20.21 16.61
C ALA A 23 -17.46 21.24 17.49
N PRO A 24 -16.17 21.03 17.82
CA PRO A 24 -15.35 22.08 18.41
C PRO A 24 -14.74 23.00 17.34
N ASP A 25 -14.87 24.30 17.59
CA ASP A 25 -14.25 25.41 16.89
C ASP A 25 -12.73 25.39 17.14
N VAL A 26 -11.93 25.12 16.09
CA VAL A 26 -10.46 25.14 16.16
C VAL A 26 -9.96 26.45 15.58
N ARG A 27 -9.68 27.37 16.50
CA ARG A 27 -8.98 28.64 16.29
C ARG A 27 -7.57 28.39 15.75
N GLN A 28 -7.35 28.76 14.48
CA GLN A 28 -6.06 28.61 13.80
C GLN A 28 -5.12 29.78 14.16
N GLU A 29 -4.13 29.52 15.02
CA GLU A 29 -3.03 30.46 15.28
C GLU A 29 -2.08 30.54 14.08
N ARG A 30 -2.01 31.73 13.51
CA ARG A 30 -1.16 32.09 12.38
C ARG A 30 0.27 32.38 12.89
N SER A 31 1.13 31.37 12.88
CA SER A 31 2.55 31.55 13.23
C SER A 31 3.33 32.08 12.01
N THR A 32 3.84 33.31 12.13
CA THR A 32 4.66 33.99 11.13
C THR A 32 6.12 33.57 11.28
N MET A 33 6.65 32.81 10.32
CA MET A 33 8.08 32.47 10.29
C MET A 33 8.90 33.69 9.81
N LYS A 34 9.78 34.17 10.68
CA LYS A 34 10.84 35.14 10.39
C LYS A 34 11.93 34.48 9.54
N THR A 35 12.09 34.99 8.32
CA THR A 35 13.25 34.75 7.45
C THR A 35 14.51 35.33 8.10
N SER A 36 15.48 34.49 8.47
CA SER A 36 16.81 34.94 8.88
C SER A 36 17.81 34.58 7.78
N SER A 37 18.27 35.61 7.07
CA SER A 37 19.44 35.57 6.19
C SER A 37 20.70 35.44 7.03
N MET A 38 21.51 34.40 6.80
CA MET A 38 22.86 34.32 7.36
C MET A 38 23.83 34.05 6.22
N GLY A 39 24.42 35.12 5.70
CA GLY A 39 25.59 35.04 4.86
C GLY A 39 26.82 34.95 5.74
N TYR A 40 27.71 33.99 5.48
CA TYR A 40 29.11 34.05 5.91
C TYR A 40 29.99 33.26 4.93
N SER A 41 30.98 33.95 4.42
CA SER A 41 32.25 33.46 3.86
C SER A 41 33.30 34.51 4.21
N PRO A 42 34.60 34.23 4.21
CA PRO A 42 35.37 33.01 4.47
C PRO A 42 36.48 33.27 5.52
N SER A 43 37.29 32.28 5.91
CA SER A 43 38.72 32.53 6.20
C SER A 43 39.55 31.24 6.33
N LEU A 44 40.81 31.39 5.92
CA LEU A 44 41.85 30.39 5.73
C LEU A 44 42.60 30.00 7.01
N ARG A 45 43.33 28.88 6.87
CA ARG A 45 44.59 28.49 7.53
C ARG A 45 44.54 28.14 9.02
N SER A 46 44.79 26.85 9.30
CA SER A 46 45.71 26.48 10.37
C SER A 46 46.40 25.16 10.05
N ARG A 47 47.74 25.19 10.06
CA ARG A 47 48.62 24.03 10.10
C ARG A 47 48.71 23.60 11.57
N GLY A 48 48.33 22.37 11.88
CA GLY A 48 48.47 21.80 13.22
C GLY A 48 48.77 20.31 13.13
N ALA A 49 49.96 19.95 13.60
CA ALA A 49 50.51 18.60 13.59
C ALA A 49 49.83 17.69 14.64
N GLY A 50 49.75 16.40 14.31
CA GLY A 50 49.96 15.29 15.24
C GLY A 50 48.89 15.02 16.29
N MET A 51 48.01 14.06 16.01
CA MET A 51 47.57 13.09 17.02
C MET A 51 47.15 11.79 16.32
N LEU A 52 47.94 10.72 16.53
CA LEU A 52 47.59 9.35 16.16
C LEU A 52 46.45 8.89 17.07
N VAL A 53 45.22 8.86 16.52
CA VAL A 53 44.08 8.22 17.16
C VAL A 53 44.08 6.76 16.77
N ALA A 54 44.30 5.89 17.75
CA ALA A 54 44.17 4.45 17.59
C ALA A 54 42.73 4.10 17.21
N PHE A 55 42.53 3.68 15.96
CA PHE A 55 41.28 3.10 15.49
C PHE A 55 41.08 1.75 16.19
N VAL A 56 40.22 1.74 17.21
CA VAL A 56 39.60 0.52 17.70
C VAL A 56 38.78 -0.03 16.53
N LEU A 57 39.21 -1.16 15.97
CA LEU A 57 38.44 -1.96 15.01
C LEU A 57 37.23 -2.53 15.75
N ALA A 58 36.20 -1.69 15.94
CA ALA A 58 34.87 -2.15 16.23
C ALA A 58 34.46 -3.03 15.05
N GLY A 59 34.37 -4.34 15.30
CA GLY A 59 33.89 -5.31 14.33
C GLY A 59 32.60 -4.80 13.74
N SER A 60 32.67 -4.38 12.47
CA SER A 60 31.49 -4.05 11.70
C SER A 60 30.71 -5.35 11.60
N THR A 61 29.62 -5.48 12.37
CA THR A 61 28.61 -6.48 12.05
C THR A 61 28.26 -6.20 10.61
N ALA A 62 28.65 -7.10 9.71
CA ALA A 62 28.24 -7.03 8.32
C ALA A 62 26.73 -6.85 8.36
N ALA A 63 26.28 -5.65 8.02
CA ALA A 63 24.90 -5.43 7.66
C ALA A 63 24.76 -6.30 6.41
N HIS A 64 24.35 -7.55 6.62
CA HIS A 64 23.88 -8.38 5.54
C HIS A 64 22.74 -7.56 4.96
N ALA A 65 23.01 -6.90 3.85
CA ALA A 65 21.97 -6.49 2.93
C ALA A 65 21.28 -7.80 2.57
N GLY A 66 20.29 -8.17 3.40
CA GLY A 66 19.37 -9.26 3.19
C GLY A 66 18.56 -8.85 1.99
N GLY A 67 19.17 -8.99 0.81
CA GLY A 67 18.50 -8.73 -0.44
C GLY A 67 17.32 -9.68 -0.52
N SER A 68 16.19 -9.10 -0.91
CA SER A 68 14.93 -9.75 -1.24
C SER A 68 15.12 -11.19 -1.73
N LEU A 69 14.41 -12.13 -1.10
CA LEU A 69 14.30 -13.51 -1.54
C LEU A 69 13.62 -13.60 -2.91
N LEU A 70 12.67 -12.70 -3.18
CA LEU A 70 11.91 -12.64 -4.42
C LEU A 70 11.51 -11.20 -4.75
N ALA A 71 11.83 -10.75 -5.96
CA ALA A 71 11.39 -9.46 -6.47
C ALA A 71 10.59 -9.61 -7.78
N CYS A 72 9.38 -9.06 -7.81
CA CYS A 72 8.55 -8.87 -8.99
C CYS A 72 8.46 -7.35 -9.26
N PRO A 73 9.31 -6.77 -10.11
CA PRO A 73 9.38 -5.31 -10.27
C PRO A 73 8.16 -4.74 -11.02
N MET A 74 7.49 -5.58 -11.81
CA MET A 74 6.45 -5.17 -12.75
C MET A 74 5.33 -6.19 -12.74
N GLY A 75 4.16 -5.71 -12.33
CA GLY A 75 2.88 -6.37 -12.44
C GLY A 75 1.80 -5.37 -12.81
N MET A 76 0.65 -5.88 -13.23
CA MET A 76 -0.55 -5.09 -13.51
C MET A 76 -1.60 -5.40 -12.46
N GLY A 77 -1.98 -4.40 -11.68
CA GLY A 77 -3.03 -4.48 -10.68
C GLY A 77 -4.30 -3.83 -11.17
N GLN A 78 -5.44 -4.44 -10.86
CA GLN A 78 -6.77 -3.89 -11.07
C GLN A 78 -7.56 -3.99 -9.77
N MET A 79 -8.20 -2.89 -9.40
CA MET A 79 -9.16 -2.84 -8.30
C MET A 79 -10.54 -2.49 -8.86
N SER A 80 -11.57 -3.14 -8.34
CA SER A 80 -12.97 -2.86 -8.69
C SER A 80 -13.79 -2.66 -7.43
N PHE A 81 -14.74 -1.73 -7.48
CA PHE A 81 -15.53 -1.29 -6.33
C PHE A 81 -17.01 -1.50 -6.60
N THR A 82 -17.72 -2.08 -5.63
CA THR A 82 -19.17 -2.28 -5.69
C THR A 82 -19.84 -1.82 -4.39
N PRO A 83 -20.65 -0.74 -4.40
CA PRO A 83 -20.91 0.16 -5.53
C PRO A 83 -19.65 0.98 -5.93
N ALA A 84 -19.73 1.64 -7.07
CA ALA A 84 -18.68 2.57 -7.51
C ALA A 84 -18.48 3.71 -6.51
N LEU A 85 -17.23 4.08 -6.23
CA LEU A 85 -16.90 5.07 -5.19
C LEU A 85 -17.20 6.49 -5.65
N THR A 86 -17.85 7.26 -4.80
CA THR A 86 -18.17 8.68 -5.07
C THR A 86 -17.42 9.59 -4.10
N GLY A 87 -17.69 10.90 -4.15
CA GLY A 87 -17.16 11.86 -3.17
C GLY A 87 -17.79 11.75 -1.78
N THR A 88 -18.88 11.01 -1.62
CA THR A 88 -19.57 10.82 -0.34
C THR A 88 -19.19 9.49 0.30
N PRO A 89 -18.92 9.43 1.62
CA PRO A 89 -18.64 8.18 2.32
C PRO A 89 -19.77 7.17 2.16
N GLN A 90 -19.43 5.94 1.79
CA GLN A 90 -20.36 4.82 1.64
C GLN A 90 -19.66 3.49 1.89
N ASP A 91 -20.40 2.46 2.28
CA ASP A 91 -19.83 1.11 2.36
C ASP A 91 -19.79 0.49 0.97
N ALA A 92 -18.65 -0.11 0.64
CA ALA A 92 -18.43 -0.83 -0.60
C ALA A 92 -17.70 -2.15 -0.38
N SER A 93 -17.62 -2.96 -1.42
CA SER A 93 -16.67 -4.07 -1.52
C SER A 93 -15.61 -3.72 -2.57
N ALA A 94 -14.35 -3.99 -2.23
CA ALA A 94 -13.24 -3.87 -3.14
C ALA A 94 -12.78 -5.28 -3.54
N ALA A 95 -12.69 -5.54 -4.84
CA ALA A 95 -12.10 -6.76 -5.38
C ALA A 95 -10.82 -6.40 -6.13
N THR A 96 -9.72 -7.03 -5.73
CA THR A 96 -8.38 -6.78 -6.26
C THR A 96 -7.91 -8.01 -7.04
N VAL A 97 -7.33 -7.77 -8.22
CA VAL A 97 -6.63 -8.79 -9.01
C VAL A 97 -5.29 -8.21 -9.47
N ILE A 98 -4.21 -8.96 -9.30
CA ILE A 98 -2.87 -8.56 -9.70
C ILE A 98 -2.26 -9.68 -10.54
N HIS A 99 -1.65 -9.31 -11.66
CA HIS A 99 -0.84 -10.20 -12.49
C HIS A 99 0.61 -9.75 -12.40
N TYR A 100 1.43 -10.48 -11.64
CA TYR A 100 2.87 -10.29 -11.61
C TYR A 100 3.49 -10.98 -12.81
N GLY A 101 4.31 -10.24 -13.55
CA GLY A 101 5.07 -10.77 -14.67
C GLY A 101 6.24 -11.65 -14.21
N THR A 102 7.42 -11.41 -14.76
CA THR A 102 8.63 -12.13 -14.34
C THR A 102 9.09 -11.64 -12.96
N CYS A 103 9.14 -12.56 -12.00
CA CYS A 103 9.77 -12.39 -10.70
C CYS A 103 11.12 -13.12 -10.68
N TRP A 104 12.09 -12.57 -9.95
CA TRP A 104 13.40 -13.16 -9.75
C TRP A 104 13.61 -13.58 -8.31
N ALA A 105 13.90 -14.86 -8.10
CA ALA A 105 14.30 -15.36 -6.80
C ALA A 105 15.82 -15.20 -6.64
N ARG A 106 16.29 -14.57 -5.57
CA ARG A 106 17.72 -14.26 -5.41
C ARG A 106 18.64 -15.50 -5.42
N ARG A 107 18.13 -16.63 -4.93
CA ARG A 107 18.88 -17.89 -4.82
C ARG A 107 18.73 -18.81 -6.03
N SER A 108 17.90 -18.43 -7.01
CA SER A 108 17.57 -19.30 -8.14
C SER A 108 17.43 -18.48 -9.40
N MET A 109 18.11 -18.87 -10.48
CA MET A 109 17.87 -18.28 -11.81
C MET A 109 16.49 -18.65 -12.39
N VAL A 110 15.65 -19.34 -11.62
CA VAL A 110 14.27 -19.65 -11.99
C VAL A 110 13.45 -18.37 -11.99
N ARG A 111 12.87 -18.08 -13.15
CA ARG A 111 11.84 -17.08 -13.33
C ARG A 111 10.51 -17.69 -12.91
N ILE A 112 9.81 -17.04 -12.00
CA ILE A 112 8.45 -17.40 -11.63
C ILE A 112 7.52 -16.23 -11.91
N SER A 113 6.25 -16.50 -12.07
CA SER A 113 5.18 -15.51 -12.14
C SER A 113 4.12 -15.82 -11.10
N ALA A 114 3.24 -14.85 -10.83
CA ALA A 114 2.19 -15.01 -9.85
C ALA A 114 0.94 -14.23 -10.23
N THR A 115 -0.21 -14.75 -9.84
CA THR A 115 -1.46 -13.99 -9.75
C THR A 115 -1.80 -13.76 -8.29
N ALA A 116 -2.41 -12.62 -7.98
CA ALA A 116 -2.91 -12.37 -6.64
C ALA A 116 -4.35 -11.88 -6.68
N SER A 117 -5.13 -12.23 -5.67
CA SER A 117 -6.49 -11.73 -5.54
C SER A 117 -6.92 -11.53 -4.09
N SER A 118 -7.85 -10.60 -3.90
CA SER A 118 -8.56 -10.37 -2.65
C SER A 118 -9.96 -9.84 -2.90
N VAL A 119 -10.84 -10.03 -1.93
CA VAL A 119 -12.13 -9.35 -1.86
C VAL A 119 -12.34 -8.91 -0.42
N ASP A 120 -12.41 -7.60 -0.21
CA ASP A 120 -12.41 -7.00 1.12
C ASP A 120 -13.61 -6.04 1.27
N PRO A 121 -14.22 -5.96 2.47
CA PRO A 121 -15.15 -4.87 2.78
C PRO A 121 -14.39 -3.56 2.87
N PHE A 122 -14.98 -2.49 2.33
CA PHE A 122 -14.45 -1.14 2.36
C PHE A 122 -15.47 -0.19 3.00
N LEU A 123 -15.41 -0.10 4.32
CA LEU A 123 -16.35 0.68 5.12
C LEU A 123 -16.03 2.18 5.06
N GLY A 124 -17.07 3.02 4.94
CA GLY A 124 -16.90 4.48 4.84
C GLY A 124 -16.01 4.92 3.68
N ALA A 125 -15.95 4.11 2.61
CA ALA A 125 -15.14 4.36 1.44
C ALA A 125 -15.54 5.66 0.75
N THR A 126 -14.54 6.42 0.34
CA THR A 126 -14.69 7.55 -0.58
C THR A 126 -13.76 7.35 -1.77
N CYS A 127 -14.02 8.05 -2.86
CA CYS A 127 -13.16 7.98 -4.03
C CYS A 127 -11.72 8.45 -3.72
N GLY A 128 -11.57 9.46 -2.86
CA GLY A 128 -10.25 9.96 -2.45
C GLY A 128 -9.42 8.96 -1.64
N THR A 129 -10.06 7.99 -0.99
CA THR A 129 -9.41 6.94 -0.19
C THR A 129 -9.14 5.65 -0.97
N ALA A 130 -9.55 5.58 -2.24
CA ALA A 130 -9.50 4.32 -2.99
C ALA A 130 -8.08 3.79 -3.18
N SER A 131 -7.10 4.68 -3.41
CA SER A 131 -5.69 4.29 -3.58
C SER A 131 -5.04 3.82 -2.27
N THR A 132 -5.56 4.24 -1.12
CA THR A 132 -5.05 3.85 0.20
C THR A 132 -5.73 2.58 0.75
N HIS A 133 -6.68 2.01 0.02
CA HIS A 133 -7.32 0.77 0.42
C HIS A 133 -6.30 -0.39 0.39
N VAL A 134 -6.14 -1.04 1.53
CA VAL A 134 -5.24 -2.19 1.69
C VAL A 134 -6.09 -3.46 1.67
N PRO A 135 -5.77 -4.44 0.83
CA PRO A 135 -6.26 -5.80 1.02
C PRO A 135 -5.88 -6.31 2.41
N GLN A 136 -6.85 -6.76 3.22
CA GLN A 136 -6.51 -7.33 4.53
C GLN A 136 -5.74 -8.63 4.36
N GLN A 137 -6.15 -9.42 3.37
CA GLN A 137 -5.53 -10.67 2.99
C GLN A 137 -5.39 -10.73 1.47
N LEU A 138 -4.16 -10.90 1.00
CA LEU A 138 -3.87 -11.07 -0.41
C LEU A 138 -3.35 -12.47 -0.66
N THR A 139 -4.10 -13.27 -1.41
CA THR A 139 -3.69 -14.63 -1.78
C THR A 139 -2.92 -14.58 -3.08
N LEU A 140 -1.67 -15.03 -3.06
CA LEU A 140 -0.85 -15.24 -4.25
C LEU A 140 -0.93 -16.70 -4.67
N THR A 141 -1.04 -16.90 -5.97
CA THR A 141 -0.91 -18.20 -6.65
C THR A 141 0.27 -18.10 -7.60
N TRP A 142 1.29 -18.90 -7.35
CA TRP A 142 2.48 -18.99 -8.18
C TRP A 142 2.19 -19.86 -9.43
N ASP A 143 2.97 -19.68 -10.48
CA ASP A 143 2.86 -20.48 -11.72
C ASP A 143 3.06 -21.99 -11.54
N ASN A 144 3.81 -22.39 -10.52
CA ASN A 144 3.97 -23.79 -10.13
C ASN A 144 2.80 -24.34 -9.29
N GLY A 145 1.74 -23.55 -9.07
CA GLY A 145 0.55 -23.94 -8.33
C GLY A 145 0.65 -23.81 -6.80
N GLU A 146 1.82 -23.45 -6.27
CA GLU A 146 1.95 -23.12 -4.85
C GLU A 146 1.20 -21.80 -4.54
N THR A 147 0.85 -21.60 -3.27
CA THR A 147 0.21 -20.36 -2.82
C THR A 147 1.01 -19.64 -1.74
N SER A 148 0.72 -18.37 -1.52
CA SER A 148 1.20 -17.59 -0.37
C SER A 148 0.13 -16.61 0.07
N LEU A 149 -0.12 -16.52 1.37
CA LEU A 149 -1.09 -15.57 1.94
C LEU A 149 -0.34 -14.42 2.59
N LEU A 150 -0.63 -13.19 2.19
CA LEU A 150 -0.02 -11.98 2.72
C LEU A 150 -1.04 -11.22 3.56
N THR A 151 -0.59 -10.67 4.68
CA THR A 151 -1.35 -9.67 5.45
C THR A 151 -0.59 -8.37 5.36
N LEU A 152 -1.13 -7.41 4.61
CA LEU A 152 -0.47 -6.14 4.34
C LEU A 152 -1.11 -5.02 5.15
N VAL A 153 -0.30 -4.03 5.54
CA VAL A 153 -0.78 -2.78 6.12
C VAL A 153 -0.26 -1.60 5.31
N TYR A 154 -1.01 -0.50 5.32
CA TYR A 154 -0.59 0.75 4.69
C TYR A 154 0.66 1.30 5.38
N GLU A 155 1.70 1.60 4.59
CA GLU A 155 2.95 2.19 5.08
C GLU A 155 3.06 3.68 4.70
N GLY A 156 2.64 4.06 3.50
CA GLY A 156 2.70 5.45 3.07
C GLY A 156 2.29 5.69 1.63
N THR A 157 2.18 6.98 1.30
CA THR A 157 1.90 7.46 -0.06
C THR A 157 2.94 8.50 -0.44
N GLU A 158 3.47 8.39 -1.65
CA GLU A 158 4.38 9.36 -2.25
C GLU A 158 3.86 9.78 -3.62
N THR A 159 3.80 11.08 -3.89
CA THR A 159 3.42 11.59 -5.21
C THR A 159 4.67 12.08 -5.95
N ARG A 160 4.90 11.53 -7.15
CA ARG A 160 6.00 11.90 -8.05
C ARG A 160 5.42 12.35 -9.39
N GLY A 161 5.34 13.66 -9.60
CA GLY A 161 4.75 14.22 -10.81
C GLY A 161 3.27 13.82 -10.94
N THR A 162 2.94 13.10 -12.00
CA THR A 162 1.57 12.61 -12.30
C THR A 162 1.30 11.20 -11.76
N THR A 163 2.21 10.64 -10.96
CA THR A 163 2.10 9.29 -10.41
C THR A 163 2.01 9.35 -8.89
N THR A 164 1.01 8.65 -8.33
CA THR A 164 0.89 8.43 -6.89
C THR A 164 1.29 7.00 -6.59
N VAL A 165 2.33 6.83 -5.77
CA VAL A 165 2.83 5.52 -5.31
C VAL A 165 2.33 5.28 -3.90
N VAL A 166 1.60 4.19 -3.70
CA VAL A 166 1.14 3.74 -2.38
C VAL A 166 1.90 2.48 -2.00
N THR A 167 2.49 2.47 -0.80
CA THR A 167 3.28 1.35 -0.30
C THR A 167 2.54 0.63 0.81
N PHE A 168 2.51 -0.69 0.69
CA PHE A 168 1.95 -1.61 1.68
C PHE A 168 3.04 -2.58 2.12
N ARG A 169 3.01 -2.96 3.39
CA ARG A 169 4.02 -3.85 3.97
C ARG A 169 3.43 -4.77 5.01
N GLY A 170 3.93 -5.98 5.11
CA GLY A 170 3.48 -6.92 6.12
C GLY A 170 3.93 -8.36 5.87
N PRO A 171 3.63 -9.29 6.77
CA PRO A 171 4.16 -10.65 6.70
C PRO A 171 3.47 -11.52 5.65
N VAL A 172 4.21 -12.51 5.15
CA VAL A 172 3.64 -13.71 4.52
C VAL A 172 3.23 -14.67 5.65
N VAL A 173 1.92 -14.83 5.86
CA VAL A 173 1.37 -15.61 6.97
C VAL A 173 1.28 -17.11 6.65
N GLU A 174 1.11 -17.47 5.38
CA GLU A 174 1.01 -18.87 4.93
C GLU A 174 1.70 -19.10 3.58
N GLY A 175 2.05 -20.36 3.30
CA GLY A 175 2.53 -20.81 2.00
C GLY A 175 4.05 -20.74 1.80
N ARG A 176 4.48 -20.68 0.53
CA ARG A 176 5.87 -20.85 0.07
C ARG A 176 6.89 -19.97 0.82
N PHE A 177 6.52 -18.74 1.12
CA PHE A 177 7.39 -17.75 1.76
C PHE A 177 6.98 -17.46 3.21
N LYS A 178 6.30 -18.38 3.90
CA LYS A 178 5.82 -18.13 5.27
C LYS A 178 6.92 -17.58 6.21
N GLY A 179 6.57 -16.52 6.94
CA GLY A 179 7.42 -15.88 7.95
C GLY A 179 8.34 -14.77 7.41
N THR A 180 8.37 -14.56 6.09
CA THR A 180 9.11 -13.46 5.47
C THR A 180 8.26 -12.18 5.45
N LEU A 181 8.92 -11.05 5.16
CA LEU A 181 8.25 -9.76 5.04
C LEU A 181 8.02 -9.44 3.57
N ALA A 182 6.79 -9.06 3.22
CA ALA A 182 6.42 -8.61 1.89
C ALA A 182 6.24 -7.09 1.87
N THR A 183 6.73 -6.45 0.80
CA THR A 183 6.51 -5.04 0.48
C THR A 183 5.90 -4.95 -0.90
N GLN A 184 4.77 -4.27 -1.02
CA GLN A 184 4.03 -4.08 -2.26
C GLN A 184 3.87 -2.59 -2.54
N ALA A 185 4.14 -2.16 -3.77
CA ALA A 185 4.01 -0.77 -4.19
C ALA A 185 3.05 -0.66 -5.37
N TRP A 186 2.05 0.21 -5.28
CA TRP A 186 1.07 0.49 -6.33
C TRP A 186 1.29 1.88 -6.88
N ALA A 187 1.58 1.99 -8.17
CA ALA A 187 1.76 3.25 -8.87
C ALA A 187 0.53 3.55 -9.74
N TYR A 188 -0.27 4.50 -9.28
CA TYR A 188 -1.47 4.99 -9.96
C TYR A 188 -1.17 6.25 -10.77
N SER A 189 -1.90 6.44 -11.87
CA SER A 189 -1.98 7.73 -12.55
C SER A 189 -2.90 8.68 -11.76
N THR A 190 -2.34 9.75 -11.21
CA THR A 190 -3.10 10.74 -10.43
C THR A 190 -4.22 11.40 -11.26
N PRO A 191 -3.99 11.81 -12.53
CA PRO A 191 -5.06 12.36 -13.37
C PRO A 191 -6.19 11.36 -13.66
N ASP A 192 -5.87 10.09 -13.87
CA ASP A 192 -6.89 9.06 -14.18
C ASP A 192 -7.76 8.75 -12.96
N MET A 193 -7.13 8.70 -11.77
CA MET A 193 -7.84 8.59 -10.50
C MET A 193 -8.80 9.76 -10.29
N LEU A 194 -8.31 11.00 -10.45
CA LEU A 194 -9.13 12.20 -10.25
C LEU A 194 -10.29 12.28 -11.25
N SER A 195 -10.02 12.04 -12.54
CA SER A 195 -11.06 12.07 -13.59
C SER A 195 -12.12 10.98 -13.37
N SER A 196 -11.70 9.78 -12.96
CA SER A 196 -12.63 8.70 -12.64
C SER A 196 -13.48 9.00 -11.39
N CYS A 197 -12.93 9.69 -10.39
CA CYS A 197 -13.69 10.13 -9.23
C CYS A 197 -14.76 11.18 -9.54
N LEU A 198 -14.50 12.05 -10.50
CA LEU A 198 -15.41 13.13 -10.90
C LEU A 198 -16.44 12.69 -11.95
N ALA A 199 -16.36 11.46 -12.45
CA ALA A 199 -17.33 10.91 -13.38
C ALA A 199 -18.70 10.75 -12.71
N VAL A 200 -19.78 10.91 -13.49
CA VAL A 200 -21.17 10.83 -13.01
C VAL A 200 -21.50 9.47 -12.35
N GLY A 201 -20.77 8.41 -12.72
CA GLY A 201 -20.90 7.07 -12.12
C GLY A 201 -19.92 6.77 -10.97
N GLY A 202 -19.04 7.70 -10.62
CA GLY A 202 -17.95 7.48 -9.67
C GLY A 202 -16.88 6.51 -10.18
N LEU A 203 -15.95 6.16 -9.29
CA LEU A 203 -14.86 5.23 -9.55
C LEU A 203 -15.32 3.79 -9.34
N ALA A 204 -15.71 3.13 -10.43
CA ALA A 204 -16.05 1.71 -10.41
C ALA A 204 -14.80 0.81 -10.48
N ARG A 205 -13.73 1.28 -11.14
CA ARG A 205 -12.51 0.51 -11.39
C ARG A 205 -11.30 1.43 -11.47
N THR A 206 -10.15 0.94 -11.04
CA THR A 206 -8.84 1.57 -11.25
C THR A 206 -7.79 0.53 -11.57
N SER A 207 -6.74 0.94 -12.27
CA SER A 207 -5.60 0.09 -12.64
C SER A 207 -4.30 0.78 -12.26
N ALA A 208 -3.28 -0.02 -11.93
CA ALA A 208 -1.97 0.46 -11.52
C ALA A 208 -0.86 -0.48 -11.96
N LEU A 209 0.36 0.05 -12.02
CA LEU A 209 1.56 -0.77 -11.99
C LEU A 209 1.81 -1.22 -10.54
N VAL A 210 2.14 -2.49 -10.36
CA VAL A 210 2.37 -3.07 -9.03
C VAL A 210 3.75 -3.73 -8.96
N GLY A 211 4.53 -3.37 -7.95
CA GLY A 211 5.77 -4.06 -7.58
C GLY A 211 5.57 -4.88 -6.31
N LEU A 212 6.28 -6.01 -6.19
CA LEU A 212 6.33 -6.85 -4.99
C LEU A 212 7.77 -7.25 -4.67
N SER A 213 8.16 -7.14 -3.40
CA SER A 213 9.39 -7.70 -2.83
C SER A 213 9.03 -8.58 -1.64
N ILE A 214 9.72 -9.71 -1.49
CA ILE A 214 9.64 -10.59 -0.32
C ILE A 214 11.05 -10.81 0.22
N ASP A 215 11.29 -10.49 1.50
CA ASP A 215 12.61 -10.44 2.15
C ASP A 215 12.82 -11.54 3.20
#